data_AF-U4QRR6-F1
#
_entry.id   AF-U4QRR6-F1
#
_cell.length_a   1.000
_cell.length_b   1.000
_cell.length_c   1.000
_cell.angle_alpha   90.00
_cell.angle_beta   90.00
_cell.angle_gamma   90.00
#
_symmetry.space_group_name_H-M   'P 1'
#
loop_
_entity.id
_entity.type
_entity.pdbx_description
1 polymer ?
#
loop_
_entity_poly.entity_id
_entity_poly.type
_entity_poly.pdbx_seq_one_letter_code
_entity_poly.pdbx_strand_id
1 'polypeptide(L)'
;MHGFLGTKADFWWDLTVTSETVVFSFLGLGGFFGRKHRGTLHHNTMLISAVLVAAWFLMYLAQQYIVGIIGFGGPDFVKYLVYYPVIIFHSLVSTAALVLTGIVVFNGFISSAVEGGQRVLVKNPLVHRRLGWVTLICFIFSVITAYSVYAMLFIIYNPARTPSYGFRSSIGALSGIGSFLILALMAVLYYIGRVRNRNAVP
;
A
#
# COMPACT_ATOMS: atom_id res chain seq x y z
N MET A 1 25.46 8.82 0.72
CA MET A 1 25.34 8.13 2.02
C MET A 1 24.93 6.71 1.72
N HIS A 2 25.66 5.71 2.22
CA HIS A 2 25.28 4.31 2.04
C HIS A 2 24.11 3.95 2.96
N GLY A 3 23.24 3.05 2.51
CA GLY A 3 22.16 2.49 3.31
C GLY A 3 22.67 1.57 4.42
N PHE A 4 21.77 1.18 5.32
CA PHE A 4 22.05 0.32 6.47
C PHE A 4 21.89 -1.18 6.18
N LEU A 5 21.35 -1.56 5.01
CA LEU A 5 21.23 -2.94 4.57
C LEU A 5 22.46 -3.47 3.82
N GLY A 6 23.50 -2.64 3.67
CA GLY A 6 24.73 -3.03 2.98
C GLY A 6 24.59 -3.20 1.46
N THR A 7 23.52 -2.66 0.87
CA THR A 7 23.27 -2.70 -0.58
C THR A 7 23.72 -1.40 -1.25
N LYS A 8 23.46 -1.25 -2.56
CA LYS A 8 23.73 0.00 -3.30
C LYS A 8 22.69 1.10 -3.05
N ALA A 9 21.70 0.84 -2.19
CA ALA A 9 20.72 1.80 -1.73
C ALA A 9 21.36 2.86 -0.81
N ASP A 10 20.69 4.01 -0.70
CA ASP A 10 20.94 4.95 0.39
C ASP A 10 19.94 4.70 1.54
N PHE A 11 20.13 5.45 2.63
CA PHE A 11 19.32 5.33 3.85
C PHE A 11 17.80 5.36 3.59
N TRP A 12 17.34 6.20 2.67
CA TRP A 12 15.91 6.42 2.45
C TRP A 12 15.23 5.22 1.79
N TRP A 13 15.89 4.63 0.79
CA TRP A 13 15.40 3.41 0.15
C TRP A 13 15.40 2.20 1.08
N ASP A 14 16.41 2.08 1.95
CA ASP A 14 16.45 1.05 2.99
C ASP A 14 15.36 1.25 4.04
N LEU A 15 15.15 2.50 4.46
CA LEU A 15 14.08 2.85 5.39
C LEU A 15 12.72 2.52 4.78
N THR A 16 12.50 2.84 3.50
CA THR A 16 11.23 2.56 2.82
C THR A 16 10.92 1.06 2.78
N VAL A 17 11.87 0.23 2.33
CA VAL A 17 11.60 -1.21 2.18
C VAL A 17 11.47 -1.92 3.54
N THR A 18 12.26 -1.52 4.54
CA THR A 18 12.17 -2.14 5.87
C THR A 18 10.94 -1.71 6.65
N SER A 19 10.54 -0.44 6.57
CA SER A 19 9.32 0.04 7.21
C SER A 19 8.06 -0.55 6.56
N GLU A 20 8.09 -0.89 5.27
CA GLU A 20 7.02 -1.67 4.63
C GLU A 20 6.86 -3.06 5.27
N THR A 21 7.97 -3.74 5.62
CA THR A 21 7.92 -5.02 6.33
C THR A 21 7.37 -4.89 7.74
N VAL A 22 7.66 -3.78 8.44
CA VAL A 22 7.05 -3.49 9.74
C VAL A 22 5.53 -3.34 9.58
N VAL A 23 5.08 -2.53 8.62
CA VAL A 23 3.66 -2.37 8.28
C VAL A 23 2.99 -3.72 8.01
N PHE A 24 3.58 -4.53 7.13
CA PHE A 24 3.04 -5.83 6.74
C PHE A 24 2.97 -6.82 7.92
N SER A 25 3.91 -6.74 8.85
CA SER A 25 3.91 -7.57 10.06
C SER A 25 2.69 -7.28 10.96
N PHE A 26 2.34 -6.00 11.17
CA PHE A 26 1.14 -5.63 11.91
C PHE A 26 -0.14 -6.02 11.16
N LEU A 27 -0.18 -5.85 9.83
CA LEU A 27 -1.30 -6.32 9.01
C LEU A 27 -1.51 -7.84 9.16
N GLY A 28 -0.43 -8.62 9.09
CA GLY A 28 -0.46 -10.07 9.27
C GLY A 28 -0.92 -10.49 10.66
N LEU A 29 -0.41 -9.84 11.72
CA LEU A 29 -0.82 -10.08 13.10
C LEU A 29 -2.30 -9.77 13.32
N GLY A 30 -2.80 -8.64 12.79
CA GLY A 30 -4.21 -8.32 12.92
C GLY A 30 -5.09 -9.32 12.15
N GLY A 31 -4.66 -9.77 10.97
CA GLY A 31 -5.33 -10.82 10.21
C GLY A 31 -5.40 -12.14 10.99
N PHE A 32 -4.30 -12.50 11.66
CA PHE A 32 -4.24 -13.66 12.55
C PHE A 32 -5.24 -13.56 13.71
N PHE A 33 -5.32 -12.42 14.41
CA PHE A 33 -6.31 -12.23 15.47
C PHE A 33 -7.75 -12.27 14.95
N GLY A 34 -7.99 -11.74 13.75
CA GLY A 34 -9.29 -11.82 13.08
C GLY A 34 -9.72 -13.27 12.82
N ARG A 35 -8.80 -14.12 12.35
CA ARG A 35 -9.04 -15.57 12.17
C ARG A 35 -9.28 -16.32 13.47
N LYS A 36 -8.73 -15.83 14.59
CA LYS A 36 -8.93 -16.40 15.93
C LYS A 36 -10.16 -15.83 16.65
N HIS A 37 -11.00 -15.06 15.97
CA HIS A 37 -12.18 -14.41 16.54
C HIS A 37 -11.87 -13.48 17.73
N ARG A 38 -10.64 -12.97 17.82
CA ARG A 38 -10.21 -12.03 18.86
C ARG A 38 -10.39 -10.60 18.38
N GLY A 39 -11.64 -10.15 18.33
CA GLY A 39 -12.01 -8.90 17.63
C GLY A 39 -11.41 -7.62 18.20
N THR A 40 -11.23 -7.50 19.52
CA THR A 40 -10.55 -6.33 20.11
C THR A 40 -9.07 -6.26 19.72
N LEU A 41 -8.36 -7.40 19.77
CA LEU A 41 -6.96 -7.47 19.34
C LEU A 41 -6.84 -7.21 17.83
N HIS A 42 -7.69 -7.83 17.02
CA HIS A 42 -7.77 -7.58 15.59
C HIS A 42 -7.92 -6.09 15.29
N HIS A 43 -8.89 -5.43 15.94
CA HIS A 43 -9.16 -4.01 15.76
C HIS A 43 -7.95 -3.15 16.14
N ASN A 44 -7.39 -3.33 17.35
CA ASN A 44 -6.26 -2.53 17.81
C ASN A 44 -5.04 -2.69 16.91
N THR A 45 -4.72 -3.94 16.52
CA THR A 45 -3.60 -4.21 15.63
C THR A 45 -3.84 -3.64 14.22
N MET A 46 -5.06 -3.71 13.70
CA MET A 46 -5.41 -3.10 12.41
C MET A 46 -5.32 -1.57 12.44
N LEU A 47 -5.65 -0.92 13.57
CA LEU A 47 -5.45 0.52 13.73
C LEU A 47 -3.98 0.91 13.75
N ILE A 48 -3.15 0.17 14.48
CA ILE A 48 -1.70 0.37 14.46
C ILE A 48 -1.19 0.23 13.01
N SER A 49 -1.58 -0.84 12.33
CA SER A 49 -1.22 -1.05 10.93
C SER A 49 -1.67 0.10 10.03
N ALA A 50 -2.89 0.60 10.19
CA ALA A 50 -3.41 1.70 9.38
C ALA A 50 -2.65 3.02 9.61
N VAL A 51 -2.29 3.32 10.86
CA VAL A 51 -1.45 4.48 11.19
C VAL A 51 -0.04 4.31 10.59
N LEU A 52 0.54 3.12 10.68
CA LEU A 52 1.85 2.84 10.09
C LEU A 52 1.83 2.94 8.56
N VAL A 53 0.78 2.45 7.89
CA VAL A 53 0.60 2.62 6.43
C VAL A 53 0.54 4.11 6.07
N ALA A 54 -0.23 4.91 6.81
CA ALA A 54 -0.33 6.34 6.55
C ALA A 54 1.02 7.05 6.76
N ALA A 55 1.73 6.74 7.85
CA ALA A 55 3.05 7.29 8.12
C ALA A 55 4.08 6.87 7.06
N TRP A 56 4.07 5.60 6.65
CA TRP A 56 4.90 5.07 5.57
C TRP A 56 4.65 5.80 4.26
N PHE A 57 3.38 5.99 3.88
CA PHE A 57 3.01 6.68 2.66
C PHE A 57 3.48 8.14 2.67
N LEU A 58 3.27 8.86 3.78
CA LEU A 58 3.75 10.24 3.93
C LEU A 58 5.28 10.33 3.85
N MET A 59 5.98 9.40 4.50
CA MET A 59 7.44 9.29 4.42
C MET A 59 7.91 9.01 2.99
N TYR A 60 7.26 8.09 2.27
CA TYR A 60 7.55 7.82 0.87
C TYR A 60 7.35 9.06 -0.01
N LEU A 61 6.24 9.80 0.15
CA LEU A 61 6.02 11.06 -0.58
C LEU A 61 7.11 12.09 -0.27
N ALA A 62 7.50 12.22 1.00
CA ALA A 62 8.57 13.12 1.43
C ALA A 62 9.92 12.71 0.82
N GLN A 63 10.26 11.41 0.81
CA GLN A 63 11.45 10.90 0.14
C GLN A 63 11.45 11.25 -1.35
N GLN A 64 10.32 11.07 -2.05
CA GLN A 64 10.26 11.39 -3.48
C GLN A 64 10.49 12.87 -3.77
N TYR A 65 10.07 13.75 -2.85
CA TYR A 65 10.27 15.19 -2.95
C TYR A 65 11.71 15.61 -2.62
N ILE A 66 12.30 15.04 -1.56
CA ILE A 66 13.61 15.44 -1.02
C ILE A 66 14.77 14.76 -1.77
N VAL A 67 14.63 13.46 -2.05
CA VAL A 67 15.70 12.59 -2.58
C VAL A 67 15.53 12.33 -4.07
N GLY A 68 14.28 12.24 -4.55
CA GLY A 68 13.96 11.93 -5.95
C GLY A 68 13.75 10.44 -6.24
N ILE A 69 13.33 10.14 -7.47
CA ILE A 69 13.17 8.76 -7.95
C ILE A 69 14.50 8.19 -8.45
N ILE A 70 14.67 6.87 -8.35
CA ILE A 70 15.84 6.16 -8.89
C ILE A 70 15.41 5.35 -10.12
N GLY A 71 16.15 5.51 -11.22
CA GLY A 71 15.95 4.74 -12.43
C GLY A 71 16.65 3.38 -12.41
N PHE A 72 16.20 2.48 -13.26
CA PHE A 72 16.85 1.19 -13.52
C PHE A 72 18.06 1.36 -14.45
N GLY A 73 19.24 0.90 -14.01
CA GLY A 73 20.50 0.99 -14.77
C GLY A 73 21.03 -0.35 -15.30
N GLY A 74 20.22 -1.41 -15.32
CA GLY A 74 20.56 -2.68 -15.97
C GLY A 74 20.34 -2.66 -17.50
N PRO A 75 20.59 -3.79 -18.19
CA PRO A 75 20.42 -3.91 -19.64
C PRO A 75 18.99 -3.60 -20.10
N ASP A 76 18.86 -3.04 -21.30
CA ASP A 76 17.57 -2.63 -21.85
C ASP A 76 16.55 -3.78 -21.93
N PHE A 77 16.97 -4.98 -22.31
CA PHE A 77 16.04 -6.11 -22.38
C PHE A 77 15.41 -6.43 -21.02
N VAL A 78 16.17 -6.33 -19.92
CA VAL A 78 15.66 -6.53 -18.55
C VAL A 78 14.77 -5.35 -18.16
N LYS A 79 15.19 -4.14 -18.50
CA LYS A 79 14.46 -2.91 -18.23
C LYS A 79 13.03 -2.97 -18.79
N TYR A 80 12.90 -3.32 -20.07
CA TYR A 80 11.62 -3.32 -20.78
C TYR A 80 10.78 -4.57 -20.56
N LEU A 81 11.39 -5.76 -20.41
CA LEU A 81 10.63 -7.02 -20.29
C LEU A 81 10.36 -7.43 -18.84
N VAL A 82 11.11 -6.92 -17.87
CA VAL A 82 11.00 -7.34 -16.46
C VAL A 82 10.76 -6.14 -15.56
N TYR A 83 11.68 -5.18 -15.50
CA TYR A 83 11.62 -4.09 -14.53
C TYR A 83 10.37 -3.22 -14.71
N TYR A 84 10.10 -2.72 -15.93
CA TYR A 84 8.93 -1.88 -16.18
C TYR A 84 7.59 -2.59 -15.93
N PRO A 85 7.35 -3.82 -16.42
CA PRO A 85 6.15 -4.56 -16.06
C PRO A 85 5.98 -4.74 -14.54
N VAL A 86 7.05 -5.09 -13.83
CA VAL A 86 7.01 -5.32 -12.37
C VAL A 86 6.74 -4.02 -11.60
N ILE A 87 7.42 -2.91 -11.91
CA ILE A 87 7.19 -1.64 -11.21
C ILE A 87 5.80 -1.08 -11.52
N ILE A 88 5.30 -1.20 -12.76
CA ILE A 88 3.95 -0.77 -13.11
C ILE A 88 2.92 -1.59 -12.34
N PHE A 89 3.07 -2.92 -12.33
CA PHE A 89 2.20 -3.80 -11.54
C PHE A 89 2.26 -3.46 -10.05
N HIS A 90 3.46 -3.27 -9.49
CA HIS A 90 3.67 -2.86 -8.11
C HIS A 90 2.93 -1.55 -7.79
N SER A 91 3.09 -0.51 -8.62
CA SER A 91 2.42 0.77 -8.44
C SER A 91 0.90 0.63 -8.46
N LEU A 92 0.35 -0.16 -9.38
CA LEU A 92 -1.09 -0.38 -9.46
C LEU A 92 -1.64 -1.15 -8.25
N VAL A 93 -0.99 -2.26 -7.87
CA VAL A 93 -1.46 -3.09 -6.75
C VAL A 93 -1.28 -2.40 -5.40
N SER A 94 -0.19 -1.64 -5.23
CA SER A 94 0.07 -0.84 -4.02
C SER A 94 -0.94 0.29 -3.88
N THR A 95 -1.27 0.99 -4.98
CA THR A 95 -2.32 2.02 -4.96
C THR A 95 -3.69 1.41 -4.64
N ALA A 96 -4.02 0.27 -5.22
CA ALA A 96 -5.25 -0.45 -4.87
C ALA A 96 -5.28 -0.86 -3.38
N ALA A 97 -4.15 -1.35 -2.83
CA ALA A 97 -4.04 -1.70 -1.42
C ALA A 97 -4.27 -0.49 -0.49
N LEU A 98 -3.73 0.69 -0.82
CA LEU A 98 -3.94 1.92 -0.06
C LEU A 98 -5.41 2.33 -0.02
N VAL A 99 -6.09 2.32 -1.19
CA VAL A 99 -7.52 2.64 -1.26
C VAL A 99 -8.37 1.63 -0.50
N LEU A 100 -8.11 0.34 -0.72
CA LEU A 100 -8.82 -0.75 -0.04
C LEU A 100 -8.60 -0.72 1.48
N THR A 101 -7.43 -0.26 1.94
CA THR A 101 -7.15 -0.05 3.37
C THR A 101 -8.11 0.98 3.96
N GLY A 102 -8.25 2.15 3.34
CA GLY A 102 -9.21 3.17 3.78
C GLY A 102 -10.64 2.63 3.84
N ILE A 103 -11.06 1.91 2.81
CA ILE A 103 -12.40 1.31 2.73
C ILE A 103 -12.61 0.25 3.83
N VAL A 104 -11.67 -0.68 4.02
CA VAL A 104 -11.84 -1.79 4.99
C VAL A 104 -11.76 -1.30 6.43
N VAL A 105 -10.90 -0.33 6.73
CA VAL A 105 -10.80 0.29 8.06
C VAL A 105 -12.10 1.03 8.38
N PHE A 106 -12.57 1.88 7.45
CA PHE A 106 -13.85 2.58 7.61
C PHE A 106 -15.01 1.60 7.80
N ASN A 107 -15.10 0.58 6.94
CA ASN A 107 -16.10 -0.47 7.05
C ASN A 107 -16.02 -1.20 8.40
N GLY A 108 -14.82 -1.52 8.89
CA GLY A 108 -14.60 -2.15 10.19
C GLY A 108 -15.11 -1.30 11.35
N PHE A 109 -14.91 0.01 11.31
CA PHE A 109 -15.44 0.93 12.33
C PHE A 109 -16.96 0.96 12.35
N ILE A 110 -17.61 1.23 11.20
CA ILE A 110 -19.08 1.37 11.15
C ILE A 110 -19.83 0.04 11.35
N SER A 111 -19.12 -1.08 11.15
CA SER A 111 -19.70 -2.42 11.21
C SER A 111 -19.45 -3.12 12.53
N SER A 112 -18.71 -2.52 13.46
CA SER A 112 -18.37 -3.12 14.75
C SER A 112 -19.07 -2.45 15.93
N ALA A 113 -19.33 -3.25 16.97
CA ALA A 113 -19.79 -2.79 18.28
C ALA A 113 -18.98 -3.49 19.38
N VAL A 114 -19.09 -2.99 20.61
CA VAL A 114 -18.52 -3.66 21.79
C VAL A 114 -19.62 -4.44 22.49
N GLU A 115 -19.47 -5.76 22.54
CA GLU A 115 -20.38 -6.66 23.24
C GLU A 115 -19.56 -7.54 24.18
N GLY A 116 -19.96 -7.62 25.46
CA GLY A 116 -19.24 -8.43 26.46
C GLY A 116 -17.75 -8.06 26.61
N GLY A 117 -17.38 -6.79 26.39
CA GLY A 117 -15.99 -6.32 26.45
C GLY A 117 -15.14 -6.69 25.23
N GLN A 118 -15.72 -7.26 24.18
CA GLN A 118 -15.04 -7.57 22.93
C GLN A 118 -15.63 -6.78 21.76
N ARG A 119 -14.77 -6.38 20.82
CA ARG A 119 -15.25 -5.87 19.53
C ARG A 119 -15.77 -7.01 18.68
N VAL A 120 -16.99 -6.85 18.18
CA VAL A 120 -17.66 -7.82 17.31
C VAL A 120 -18.22 -7.11 16.08
N LEU A 121 -18.26 -7.81 14.94
CA LEU A 121 -18.85 -7.30 13.71
C LEU A 121 -20.37 -7.55 13.75
N VAL A 122 -21.14 -6.48 13.90
CA VAL A 122 -22.61 -6.52 14.05
C VAL A 122 -23.35 -6.24 12.74
N LYS A 123 -22.70 -5.58 11.77
CA LYS A 123 -23.30 -5.25 10.47
C LYS A 123 -22.47 -5.84 9.34
N ASN A 124 -23.12 -6.54 8.41
CA ASN A 124 -22.49 -7.03 7.17
C ASN A 124 -21.09 -7.69 7.36
N PRO A 125 -20.91 -8.65 8.28
CA PRO A 125 -19.60 -9.21 8.61
C PRO A 125 -18.91 -9.89 7.41
N LEU A 126 -19.68 -10.39 6.45
CA LEU A 126 -19.17 -10.98 5.21
C LEU A 126 -18.48 -9.94 4.31
N VAL A 127 -18.99 -8.70 4.28
CA VAL A 127 -18.41 -7.61 3.48
C VAL A 127 -17.05 -7.23 4.05
N HIS A 128 -16.96 -7.03 5.37
CA HIS A 128 -15.69 -6.74 6.04
C HIS A 128 -14.65 -7.84 5.78
N ARG A 129 -15.05 -9.11 5.95
CA ARG A 129 -14.16 -10.25 5.71
C ARG A 129 -13.67 -10.30 4.26
N ARG A 130 -14.56 -10.14 3.28
CA ARG A 130 -14.18 -10.15 1.86
C ARG A 130 -13.22 -9.02 1.53
N LEU A 131 -13.53 -7.80 1.97
CA LEU A 131 -12.65 -6.64 1.79
C LEU A 131 -11.29 -6.89 2.44
N GLY A 132 -11.26 -7.35 3.70
CA GLY A 132 -10.02 -7.67 4.41
C GLY A 132 -9.14 -8.67 3.68
N TRP A 133 -9.73 -9.74 3.11
CA TRP A 133 -8.98 -10.72 2.32
C TRP A 133 -8.43 -10.14 1.01
N VAL A 134 -9.24 -9.37 0.28
CA VAL A 134 -8.78 -8.71 -0.96
C VAL A 134 -7.65 -7.73 -0.65
N THR A 135 -7.80 -6.90 0.39
CA THR A 135 -6.76 -5.97 0.86
C THR A 135 -5.48 -6.72 1.21
N LEU A 136 -5.56 -7.81 1.96
CA LEU A 136 -4.39 -8.61 2.35
C LEU A 136 -3.66 -9.20 1.13
N ILE A 137 -4.41 -9.72 0.14
CA ILE A 137 -3.82 -10.25 -1.09
C ILE A 137 -3.08 -9.13 -1.86
N CYS A 138 -3.68 -7.94 -1.97
CA CYS A 138 -3.02 -6.79 -2.60
C CYS A 138 -1.71 -6.41 -1.88
N PHE A 139 -1.71 -6.40 -0.53
CA PHE A 139 -0.49 -6.15 0.23
C PHE A 139 0.58 -7.23 0.03
N ILE A 140 0.20 -8.52 -0.03
CA ILE A 140 1.15 -9.60 -0.30
C ILE A 140 1.84 -9.39 -1.64
N PHE A 141 1.08 -9.13 -2.70
CA PHE A 141 1.65 -8.84 -4.02
C PHE A 141 2.49 -7.55 -4.02
N SER A 142 2.03 -6.51 -3.31
CA SER A 142 2.78 -5.26 -3.15
C SER A 142 4.16 -5.50 -2.56
N VAL A 143 4.24 -6.16 -1.40
CA VAL A 143 5.50 -6.43 -0.69
C VAL A 143 6.44 -7.29 -1.54
N ILE A 144 5.95 -8.38 -2.13
CA ILE A 144 6.78 -9.25 -2.98
C ILE A 144 7.40 -8.45 -4.14
N THR A 145 6.58 -7.64 -4.81
CA THR A 145 7.04 -6.85 -5.95
C THR A 145 7.90 -5.66 -5.54
N ALA A 146 7.68 -5.05 -4.37
CA ALA A 146 8.54 -4.02 -3.79
C ALA A 146 9.95 -4.55 -3.55
N TYR A 147 10.07 -5.72 -2.90
CA TYR A 147 11.36 -6.38 -2.67
C TYR A 147 12.03 -6.80 -3.98
N SER A 148 11.25 -7.23 -4.97
CA SER A 148 11.78 -7.54 -6.32
C SER A 148 12.36 -6.30 -7.00
N VAL A 149 11.66 -5.16 -6.94
CA VAL A 149 12.14 -3.87 -7.44
C VAL A 149 13.39 -3.42 -6.70
N TYR A 150 13.37 -3.49 -5.37
CA TYR A 150 14.51 -3.13 -4.53
C TYR A 150 15.74 -3.99 -4.88
N ALA A 151 15.57 -5.31 -5.02
CA ALA A 151 16.65 -6.22 -5.41
C ALA A 151 17.21 -5.88 -6.80
N MET A 152 16.33 -5.62 -7.78
CA MET A 152 16.74 -5.21 -9.12
C MET A 152 17.54 -3.90 -9.09
N LEU A 153 17.11 -2.90 -8.34
CA LEU A 153 17.74 -1.58 -8.30
C LEU A 153 19.05 -1.53 -7.48
N PHE A 154 19.11 -2.26 -6.36
CA PHE A 154 20.14 -2.03 -5.34
C PHE A 154 21.01 -3.25 -5.03
N ILE A 155 20.62 -4.45 -5.45
CA ILE A 155 21.39 -5.68 -5.25
C ILE A 155 21.98 -6.14 -6.58
N ILE A 156 21.11 -6.45 -7.55
CA ILE A 156 21.47 -7.09 -8.81
C ILE A 156 22.13 -6.08 -9.76
N TYR A 157 21.42 -5.01 -10.12
CA TYR A 157 21.91 -4.00 -11.06
C TYR A 157 22.43 -2.76 -10.34
N ASN A 158 23.00 -1.83 -11.11
CA ASN A 158 23.41 -0.53 -10.59
C ASN A 158 22.27 0.47 -10.80
N PRO A 159 21.93 1.29 -9.78
CA PRO A 159 20.89 2.29 -9.91
C PRO A 159 21.32 3.39 -10.90
N ALA A 160 20.43 3.77 -11.81
CA ALA A 160 20.66 4.88 -12.73
C ALA A 160 20.36 6.20 -12.01
N ARG A 161 21.40 6.79 -11.41
CA ARG A 161 21.35 8.09 -10.72
C ARG A 161 21.60 9.23 -11.74
N THR A 162 20.76 9.37 -12.77
CA THR A 162 20.88 10.48 -13.74
C THR A 162 20.01 11.68 -13.33
N PRO A 163 20.38 12.93 -13.70
CA PRO A 163 19.60 14.14 -13.38
C PRO A 163 18.16 14.13 -13.93
N SER A 164 17.90 13.30 -14.95
CA SER A 164 16.60 13.10 -15.60
C SER A 164 15.51 12.62 -14.65
N TYR A 165 15.90 11.95 -13.55
CA TYR A 165 15.04 11.40 -12.52
C TYR A 165 14.88 12.35 -11.31
N GLY A 166 15.04 13.66 -11.52
CA GLY A 166 14.91 14.70 -10.49
C GLY A 166 13.47 15.14 -10.18
N PHE A 167 13.34 16.36 -9.64
CA PHE A 167 12.07 16.94 -9.17
C PHE A 167 10.88 16.81 -10.14
N ARG A 168 11.10 17.04 -11.44
CA ARG A 168 10.04 16.98 -12.47
C ARG A 168 9.48 15.56 -12.66
N SER A 169 10.32 14.54 -12.60
CA SER A 169 9.87 13.16 -12.73
C SER A 169 9.23 12.64 -11.44
N SER A 170 9.65 13.13 -10.27
CA SER A 170 8.93 12.89 -9.01
C SER A 170 7.52 13.46 -9.07
N ILE A 171 7.34 14.69 -9.58
CA ILE A 171 6.00 15.27 -9.79
C ILE A 171 5.16 14.42 -10.75
N GLY A 172 5.74 13.93 -11.84
CA GLY A 172 5.05 13.05 -12.79
C GLY A 172 4.62 11.70 -12.18
N ALA A 173 5.47 11.11 -11.34
CA ALA A 173 5.13 9.87 -10.62
C ALA A 173 4.05 10.11 -9.55
N LEU A 174 4.16 11.22 -8.80
CA LEU A 174 3.20 11.64 -7.79
C LEU A 174 1.85 12.02 -8.40
N SER A 175 1.84 12.67 -9.57
CA SER A 175 0.62 13.00 -10.29
C SER A 175 -0.04 11.73 -10.83
N GLY A 176 0.73 10.73 -11.28
CA GLY A 176 0.20 9.41 -11.62
C GLY A 176 -0.50 8.72 -10.45
N ILE A 177 0.18 8.60 -9.30
CA ILE A 177 -0.40 8.02 -8.08
C ILE A 177 -1.63 8.83 -7.63
N GLY A 178 -1.54 10.16 -7.64
CA GLY A 178 -2.65 11.06 -7.35
C GLY A 178 -3.84 10.86 -8.27
N SER A 179 -3.62 10.73 -9.59
CA SER A 179 -4.68 10.45 -10.56
C SER A 179 -5.35 9.11 -10.29
N PHE A 180 -4.61 8.05 -9.96
CA PHE A 180 -5.19 6.75 -9.60
C PHE A 180 -6.01 6.83 -8.30
N LEU A 181 -5.52 7.55 -7.28
CA LEU A 181 -6.27 7.78 -6.04
C LEU A 181 -7.55 8.58 -6.28
N ILE A 182 -7.50 9.62 -7.11
CA ILE A 182 -8.67 10.42 -7.50
C ILE A 182 -9.67 9.58 -8.28
N LEU A 183 -9.22 8.79 -9.28
CA LEU A 183 -10.09 7.89 -10.04
C LEU A 183 -10.73 6.85 -9.15
N ALA A 184 -9.97 6.26 -8.22
CA ALA A 184 -10.50 5.30 -7.26
C ALA A 184 -11.52 5.95 -6.31
N LEU A 185 -11.24 7.15 -5.81
CA LEU A 185 -12.19 7.93 -5.02
C LEU A 185 -13.48 8.23 -5.81
N MET A 186 -13.36 8.70 -7.06
CA MET A 186 -14.50 8.95 -7.93
C MET A 186 -15.31 7.68 -8.19
N ALA A 187 -14.66 6.53 -8.43
CA ALA A 187 -15.34 5.25 -8.62
C ALA A 187 -16.09 4.81 -7.35
N VAL A 188 -15.50 5.00 -6.17
CA VAL A 188 -16.15 4.73 -4.88
C VAL A 188 -17.34 5.65 -4.66
N LEU A 189 -17.20 6.96 -4.89
CA LEU A 189 -18.29 7.93 -4.77
C LEU A 189 -19.42 7.64 -5.76
N TYR A 190 -19.09 7.31 -7.01
CA TYR A 190 -20.06 6.88 -8.03
C TYR A 190 -20.82 5.63 -7.58
N TYR A 191 -20.11 4.61 -7.09
CA TYR A 191 -20.73 3.38 -6.58
C TYR A 191 -21.68 3.68 -5.41
N ILE A 192 -21.25 4.48 -4.43
CA ILE A 192 -22.08 4.89 -3.28
C ILE A 192 -23.34 5.63 -3.76
N GLY A 193 -23.19 6.59 -4.68
CA GLY A 193 -24.31 7.32 -5.26
C GLY A 193 -25.30 6.40 -5.99
N ARG A 194 -24.80 5.42 -6.74
CA ARG A 194 -25.61 4.46 -7.48
C ARG A 194 -26.36 3.48 -6.58
N VAL A 195 -25.76 3.06 -5.47
CA VAL A 195 -26.43 2.24 -4.44
C VAL A 195 -27.50 3.06 -3.73
N ARG A 196 -27.22 4.31 -3.35
CA ARG A 196 -28.19 5.20 -2.73
C ARG A 196 -29.42 5.40 -3.62
N ASN A 197 -29.22 5.66 -4.91
CA ASN A 197 -30.32 5.86 -5.86
C ASN A 197 -31.14 4.59 -6.10
N ARG A 198 -30.52 3.39 -6.09
CA ARG A 198 -31.26 2.12 -6.18
C ARG A 198 -32.18 1.88 -4.98
N ASN A 199 -31.80 2.34 -3.79
CA ASN A 199 -32.59 2.19 -2.57
C ASN A 199 -33.60 3.33 -2.36
N ALA A 200 -33.63 4.32 -3.26
CA ALA A 200 -34.52 5.48 -3.22
C ALA A 200 -35.68 5.39 -4.22
N VAL A 201 -35.74 4.32 -5.04
CA VAL A 201 -36.90 4.01 -5.86
C VAL A 201 -37.90 3.24 -4.98
N PRO A 202 -39.14 3.72 -4.82
CA PRO A 202 -40.16 3.10 -3.95
C PRO A 202 -40.58 1.72 -4.43
#